data_AF-A0A0C1ZD89-F1
#
_entry.id   AF-A0A0C1ZD89-F1
#
_cell.length_a   1.000
_cell.length_b   1.000
_cell.length_c   1.000
_cell.angle_alpha   90.00
_cell.angle_beta   90.00
_cell.angle_gamma   90.00
#
_symmetry.space_group_name_H-M   'P 1'
#
loop_
_entity.id
_entity.type
_entity.pdbx_description
1 polymer ?
#
loop_
_entity_poly.entity_id
_entity_poly.type
_entity_poly.pdbx_seq_one_letter_code
_entity_poly.pdbx_strand_id
1 'polypeptide(L)'
;MDKTETNQEREISLRKEEQIACAILRGAKTADVAAVNGMKYAACREILHKYCRRVNAQAYEQINIDAANKDCHSPFLEQLRENKHQFISQTAPRDPEQLRREIEQQSERLTSAQITLRSERTILSQLEAELAAATQKTK
;
A
#
# COMPACT_ATOMS: atom_id res chain seq x y z
N MET A 1 21.15 -8.07 23.83
CA MET A 1 21.35 -7.27 22.61
C MET A 1 20.00 -7.07 21.97
N ASP A 2 19.57 -5.81 22.02
CA ASP A 2 18.22 -5.28 21.87
C ASP A 2 17.60 -5.47 20.48
N LYS A 3 16.46 -6.17 20.44
CA LYS A 3 15.56 -6.21 19.27
C LYS A 3 14.60 -5.02 19.23
N THR A 4 14.52 -4.26 20.32
CA THR A 4 13.60 -3.13 20.51
C THR A 4 14.17 -1.83 19.94
N GLU A 5 15.47 -1.60 20.11
CA GLU A 5 16.18 -0.41 19.60
C GLU A 5 16.21 -0.39 18.07
N THR A 6 16.42 -1.55 17.44
CA THR A 6 16.49 -1.70 15.98
C THR A 6 15.18 -1.43 15.25
N ASN A 7 14.03 -1.63 15.90
CA ASN A 7 12.72 -1.31 15.29
C ASN A 7 12.40 0.18 15.40
N GLN A 8 12.74 0.83 16.52
CA GLN A 8 12.53 2.28 16.68
C GLN A 8 13.41 3.09 15.72
N GLU A 9 14.67 2.71 15.55
CA GLU A 9 15.57 3.35 14.59
C GLU A 9 15.08 3.22 13.14
N ARG A 10 14.51 2.06 12.79
CA ARG A 10 13.89 1.84 11.47
C ARG A 10 12.66 2.71 11.27
N GLU A 11 11.77 2.81 12.25
CA GLU A 11 10.57 3.66 12.16
C GLU A 11 10.93 5.14 12.04
N ILE A 12 11.93 5.61 12.79
CA ILE A 12 12.44 6.99 12.69
C ILE A 12 13.02 7.25 11.30
N SER A 13 13.77 6.30 10.75
CA SER A 13 14.33 6.38 9.40
C SER A 13 13.22 6.45 8.33
N LEU A 14 12.19 5.61 8.43
CA LEU A 14 11.07 5.57 7.48
C LEU A 14 10.25 6.86 7.49
N ARG A 15 9.99 7.44 8.67
CA ARG A 15 9.29 8.73 8.80
C ARG A 15 10.10 9.87 8.17
N LYS A 16 11.42 9.87 8.35
CA LYS A 16 12.29 10.87 7.73
C LYS A 16 12.29 10.75 6.19
N GLU A 17 12.36 9.53 5.67
CA GLU A 17 12.25 9.27 4.22
C GLU A 17 10.91 9.76 3.65
N GLU A 18 9.81 9.49 4.36
CA GLU A 18 8.47 9.96 3.98
C GLU A 18 8.38 11.49 3.93
N GLN A 19 8.90 12.18 4.95
CA GLN A 19 8.92 13.64 4.99
C GLN A 19 9.70 14.24 3.80
N ILE A 20 10.86 13.67 3.48
CA ILE A 20 11.71 14.07 2.35
C ILE A 20 10.96 13.87 1.03
N ALA A 21 10.45 12.66 0.79
CA ALA A 21 9.76 12.30 -0.45
C ALA A 21 8.48 13.12 -0.64
N CYS A 22 7.68 13.28 0.42
CA CYS A 22 6.47 14.09 0.39
C CYS A 22 6.77 15.57 0.10
N ALA A 23 7.80 16.15 0.70
CA ALA A 23 8.19 17.54 0.43
C ALA A 23 8.53 17.73 -1.06
N ILE A 24 9.30 16.81 -1.64
CA ILE A 24 9.72 16.85 -3.04
C ILE A 24 8.51 16.69 -3.98
N LEU A 25 7.61 15.74 -3.70
CA LEU A 25 6.38 15.50 -4.46
C LEU A 25 5.37 16.66 -4.35
N ARG A 26 5.37 17.39 -3.23
CA ARG A 26 4.55 18.61 -3.03
C ARG A 26 5.11 19.84 -3.74
N GLY A 27 6.32 19.77 -4.29
CA GLY A 27 6.90 20.83 -5.13
C GLY A 27 8.18 21.45 -4.59
N ALA A 28 8.68 21.03 -3.42
CA ALA A 28 9.96 21.53 -2.91
C ALA A 28 11.10 21.15 -3.87
N LYS A 29 12.08 22.05 -4.05
CA LYS A 29 13.26 21.75 -4.86
C LYS A 29 14.10 20.69 -4.16
N THR A 30 14.49 19.63 -4.87
CA THR A 30 15.28 18.53 -4.32
C THR A 30 16.62 19.01 -3.73
N ALA A 31 17.22 20.06 -4.31
CA ALA A 31 18.45 20.67 -3.78
C ALA A 31 18.24 21.32 -2.40
N ASP A 32 17.14 22.05 -2.21
CA ASP A 32 16.82 22.71 -0.93
C ASP A 32 16.50 21.65 0.14
N VAL A 33 15.73 20.61 -0.22
CA VAL A 33 15.43 19.50 0.69
C VAL A 33 16.71 18.76 1.08
N ALA A 34 17.66 18.57 0.16
CA ALA A 34 18.94 17.96 0.42
C ALA A 34 19.79 18.78 1.41
N ALA A 35 19.84 20.11 1.22
CA ALA A 35 20.57 21.02 2.10
C ALA A 35 19.99 21.02 3.53
N VAL A 36 18.66 21.13 3.68
CA VAL A 36 17.97 21.11 4.98
C VAL A 36 18.20 19.81 5.74
N ASN A 37 18.29 18.68 5.02
CA ASN A 37 18.49 17.37 5.63
C ASN A 37 19.97 16.96 5.76
N GLY A 38 20.91 17.82 5.36
CA GLY A 38 22.34 17.56 5.41
C GLY A 38 22.79 16.38 4.54
N MET A 39 22.17 16.20 3.37
CA MET A 39 22.38 15.02 2.51
C MET A 39 22.64 15.40 1.05
N LYS A 40 23.14 14.44 0.26
CA LYS A 40 23.43 14.63 -1.16
C LYS A 40 22.14 14.63 -1.99
N TYR A 41 22.10 15.41 -3.07
CA TYR A 41 20.98 15.42 -4.03
C TYR A 41 20.61 14.01 -4.52
N ALA A 42 21.61 13.20 -4.87
CA ALA A 42 21.41 11.83 -5.33
C ALA A 42 20.71 10.96 -4.28
N ALA A 43 21.00 11.17 -2.99
CA ALA A 43 20.36 10.45 -1.89
C ALA A 43 18.89 10.86 -1.74
N CYS A 44 18.55 12.15 -1.85
CA CYS A 44 17.15 12.60 -1.88
C CYS A 44 16.36 11.99 -3.03
N ARG A 45 16.99 11.93 -4.22
CA ARG A 45 16.38 11.30 -5.40
C ARG A 45 16.14 9.81 -5.16
N GLU A 46 17.11 9.10 -4.62
CA GLU A 46 16.96 7.68 -4.28
C GLU A 46 15.84 7.43 -3.26
N ILE A 47 15.79 8.25 -2.19
CA ILE A 47 14.73 8.20 -1.17
C ILE A 47 13.36 8.40 -1.80
N LEU A 48 13.22 9.38 -2.70
CA LEU A 48 11.96 9.61 -3.42
C LEU A 48 11.51 8.36 -4.20
N HIS A 49 12.39 7.75 -4.99
CA HIS A 49 12.04 6.57 -5.78
C HIS A 49 11.73 5.35 -4.89
N LYS A 50 12.49 5.14 -3.81
CA LYS A 50 12.24 4.09 -2.82
C LYS A 50 10.89 4.28 -2.15
N TYR A 51 10.56 5.51 -1.75
CA TYR A 51 9.29 5.85 -1.14
C TYR A 51 8.12 5.57 -2.09
N CYS A 52 8.16 6.09 -3.32
CA CYS A 52 7.07 5.90 -4.28
C CYS A 52 6.83 4.42 -4.59
N ARG A 53 7.91 3.64 -4.76
CA ARG A 53 7.83 2.18 -4.97
C ARG A 53 7.25 1.45 -3.76
N ARG A 54 7.55 1.91 -2.54
CA ARG A 54 7.04 1.31 -1.29
C ARG A 54 5.56 1.60 -1.06
N VAL A 55 5.11 2.83 -1.32
CA VAL A 55 3.74 3.25 -1.05
C VAL A 55 2.75 2.72 -2.08
N ASN A 56 3.10 2.75 -3.36
CA ASN A 56 2.24 2.26 -4.43
C ASN A 56 3.09 1.68 -5.56
N ALA A 57 3.49 0.41 -5.40
CA ALA A 57 4.38 -0.30 -6.33
C ALA A 57 3.80 -0.33 -7.76
N GLN A 58 2.50 -0.59 -7.88
CA GLN A 58 1.82 -0.69 -9.18
C GLN A 58 1.82 0.65 -9.93
N ALA A 59 1.46 1.75 -9.25
CA ALA A 59 1.51 3.07 -9.87
C ALA A 59 2.94 3.47 -10.26
N TYR A 60 3.92 3.16 -9.41
CA TYR A 60 5.32 3.43 -9.71
C TYR A 60 5.81 2.64 -10.93
N GLU A 61 5.46 1.36 -11.03
CA GLU A 61 5.84 0.49 -12.15
C GLU A 61 5.23 0.98 -13.46
N GLN A 62 3.95 1.38 -13.47
CA GLN A 62 3.32 1.95 -14.66
C GLN A 62 4.06 3.20 -15.14
N ILE A 63 4.35 4.13 -14.23
CA ILE A 63 5.10 5.36 -14.58
C ILE A 63 6.52 5.02 -15.05
N ASN A 64 7.13 3.98 -14.48
CA ASN A 64 8.46 3.51 -14.89
C ASN A 64 8.46 2.91 -16.31
N ILE A 65 7.42 2.16 -16.67
CA ILE A 65 7.21 1.66 -18.03
C ILE A 65 7.01 2.84 -19.00
N ASP A 66 6.19 3.81 -18.62
CA ASP A 66 5.95 5.01 -19.44
C ASP A 66 7.20 5.85 -19.63
N ALA A 67 8.10 5.90 -18.64
CA ALA A 67 9.40 6.53 -18.74
C ALA A 67 10.37 5.73 -19.64
N ALA A 68 10.37 4.40 -19.53
CA ALA A 68 11.19 3.52 -20.37
C ALA A 68 10.81 3.63 -21.86
N ASN A 69 9.51 3.81 -22.17
CA ASN A 69 9.02 4.07 -23.52
C ASN A 69 9.51 5.42 -24.11
N LYS A 70 10.09 6.29 -23.28
CA LYS A 70 10.71 7.57 -23.66
C LYS A 70 12.24 7.53 -23.53
N ASP A 71 12.83 6.34 -23.61
CA ASP A 71 14.28 6.08 -23.48
C ASP A 71 14.90 6.51 -22.13
N CYS A 72 14.11 6.51 -21.05
CA CYS A 72 14.57 6.88 -19.71
C CYS A 72 14.65 5.66 -18.78
N HIS A 73 15.79 5.46 -18.09
CA HIS A 73 16.00 4.34 -17.17
C HIS A 73 15.21 4.42 -15.86
N SER A 74 14.56 5.55 -15.58
CA SER A 74 13.78 5.80 -14.37
C SER A 74 12.82 6.98 -14.59
N PRO A 75 11.69 7.06 -13.86
CA PRO A 75 10.78 8.21 -13.92
C PRO A 75 11.50 9.53 -13.64
N PHE A 76 11.13 10.58 -14.37
CA PHE A 76 11.49 11.94 -14.00
C PHE A 76 10.66 12.44 -12.82
N LEU A 77 11.18 13.46 -12.14
CA LEU A 77 10.52 14.05 -10.98
C LEU A 77 9.15 14.64 -11.35
N GLU A 78 9.04 15.22 -12.53
CA GLU A 78 7.82 15.81 -13.09
C GLU A 78 6.72 14.75 -13.22
N GLN A 79 7.05 13.57 -13.74
CA GLN A 79 6.10 12.46 -13.89
C GLN A 79 5.62 11.94 -12.52
N LEU A 80 6.51 11.87 -11.53
CA LEU A 80 6.14 11.51 -10.16
C LEU A 80 5.26 12.58 -9.50
N ARG A 81 5.49 13.86 -9.80
CA ARG A 81 4.70 14.99 -9.29
C ARG A 81 3.30 15.07 -9.92
N GLU A 82 3.17 14.80 -11.21
CA GLU A 82 1.87 14.70 -11.90
C GLU A 82 1.00 13.63 -11.23
N ASN A 83 1.62 12.53 -10.83
CA ASN A 83 0.97 11.41 -10.15
C ASN A 83 1.05 11.48 -8.62
N LYS A 84 1.35 12.64 -8.02
CA LYS A 84 1.59 12.77 -6.57
C LYS A 84 0.45 12.23 -5.69
N HIS A 85 -0.78 12.26 -6.18
CA HIS A 85 -1.97 11.77 -5.49
C HIS A 85 -1.98 10.23 -5.32
N GLN A 86 -1.19 9.51 -6.12
CA GLN A 86 -0.99 8.05 -6.01
C GLN A 86 0.02 7.68 -4.91
N PHE A 87 0.84 8.63 -4.46
CA PHE A 87 1.96 8.41 -3.53
C PHE A 87 1.85 9.18 -2.21
N ILE A 88 1.15 10.31 -2.22
CA ILE A 88 0.83 11.07 -1.02
C ILE A 88 -0.66 10.84 -0.77
N SER A 89 -0.98 10.15 0.32
CA SER A 89 -2.34 10.11 0.83
C SER A 89 -2.79 11.56 1.01
N GLN A 90 -3.88 11.93 0.34
CA GLN A 90 -4.47 13.26 0.51
C GLN A 90 -4.89 13.36 1.98
N THR A 91 -4.06 14.02 2.79
CA THR A 91 -4.38 14.41 4.16
C THR A 91 -5.37 15.58 4.11
N ALA A 92 -6.51 15.38 3.46
CA ALA A 92 -7.74 15.92 4.01
C ALA A 92 -8.08 14.97 5.17
N PRO A 93 -8.30 15.45 6.40
CA PRO A 93 -8.89 14.60 7.42
C PRO A 93 -10.18 14.03 6.83
N ARG A 94 -10.24 12.71 6.67
CA ARG A 94 -11.47 12.04 6.24
C ARG A 94 -12.56 12.45 7.22
N ASP A 95 -13.70 12.87 6.69
CA ASP A 95 -14.86 13.18 7.51
C ASP A 95 -15.17 11.98 8.43
N PRO A 96 -15.15 12.15 9.76
CA PRO A 96 -15.41 11.06 10.70
C PRO A 96 -16.75 10.36 10.43
N GLU A 97 -17.75 11.10 9.95
CA GLU A 97 -19.07 10.53 9.61
C GLU A 97 -19.02 9.68 8.35
N GLN A 98 -18.27 10.11 7.33
CA GLN A 98 -18.01 9.27 6.15
C GLN A 98 -17.26 7.98 6.53
N LEU A 99 -16.25 8.08 7.40
CA LEU A 99 -15.49 6.91 7.85
C LEU A 99 -16.37 5.92 8.64
N ARG A 100 -17.27 6.43 9.48
CA ARG A 100 -18.26 5.61 10.21
C ARG A 100 -19.17 4.84 9.26
N ARG A 101 -19.70 5.48 8.22
CA ARG A 101 -20.54 4.83 7.21
C ARG A 101 -19.77 3.78 6.41
N GLU A 102 -18.52 4.05 6.05
CA GLU A 102 -17.66 3.07 5.37
C GLU A 102 -17.40 1.84 6.26
N ILE A 103 -17.14 2.04 7.55
CA ILE A 103 -16.96 0.94 8.53
C ILE A 103 -18.25 0.12 8.66
N GLU A 104 -19.40 0.77 8.78
CA GLU A 104 -20.70 0.10 8.89
C GLU A 104 -20.98 -0.75 7.65
N GLN A 105 -20.79 -0.18 6.45
CA GLN A 105 -20.97 -0.91 5.18
C GLN A 105 -20.03 -2.11 5.07
N GLN A 106 -18.77 -1.98 5.52
CA GLN A 106 -17.84 -3.12 5.55
C GLN A 106 -18.27 -4.19 6.55
N SER A 107 -18.79 -3.80 7.71
CA SER A 107 -19.28 -4.72 8.74
C SER A 107 -20.48 -5.54 8.25
N GLU A 108 -21.40 -4.92 7.51
CA GLU A 108 -22.56 -5.59 6.90
C GLU A 108 -22.12 -6.61 5.84
N ARG A 109 -21.14 -6.24 5.00
CA ARG A 109 -20.57 -7.14 4.00
C ARG A 109 -19.89 -8.34 4.66
N LEU A 110 -19.16 -8.12 5.75
CA LEU A 110 -18.48 -9.17 6.52
C LEU A 110 -19.49 -10.15 7.15
N THR A 111 -20.55 -9.60 7.74
CA THR A 111 -21.64 -10.39 8.32
C THR A 111 -22.34 -11.24 7.27
N SER A 112 -22.65 -10.64 6.10
CA SER A 112 -23.25 -11.36 4.97
C SER A 112 -22.34 -12.49 4.48
N ALA A 113 -21.05 -12.22 4.31
CA ALA A 113 -20.07 -13.23 3.90
C ALA A 113 -19.96 -14.38 4.91
N GLN A 114 -20.03 -14.09 6.22
CA GLN A 114 -20.03 -15.13 7.26
C GLN A 114 -21.29 -16.02 7.20
N ILE A 115 -22.46 -15.44 6.92
CA ILE A 115 -23.70 -16.20 6.75
C ILE A 115 -23.57 -17.14 5.55
N THR A 116 -23.10 -16.62 4.40
CA THR A 116 -22.87 -17.44 3.21
C THR A 116 -21.90 -18.57 3.50
N LEU A 117 -20.75 -18.29 4.11
CA LEU A 117 -19.77 -19.30 4.46
C LEU A 117 -20.36 -20.41 5.36
N ARG A 118 -21.25 -20.05 6.30
CA ARG A 118 -21.92 -21.03 7.16
C ARG A 118 -22.87 -21.93 6.36
N SER A 119 -23.61 -21.38 5.39
CA SER A 119 -24.47 -22.16 4.51
C SER A 119 -23.66 -23.12 3.64
N GLU A 120 -22.57 -22.67 3.04
CA GLU A 120 -21.69 -23.49 2.20
C GLU A 120 -21.08 -24.65 2.99
N ARG A 121 -20.62 -24.40 4.23
CA ARG A 121 -20.14 -25.46 5.13
C ARG A 121 -21.20 -26.51 5.45
N THR A 122 -22.46 -26.09 5.57
CA THR A 122 -23.57 -27.02 5.84
C THR A 122 -23.83 -27.91 4.63
N ILE A 123 -23.84 -27.33 3.42
CA ILE A 123 -23.98 -28.08 2.17
C ILE A 123 -22.82 -29.06 1.99
N LEU A 124 -21.58 -28.61 2.24
CA LEU A 124 -20.40 -29.46 2.14
C LEU A 124 -20.50 -30.67 3.09
N SER A 125 -20.91 -30.44 4.34
CA SER A 125 -21.09 -31.51 5.33
C SER A 125 -22.17 -32.53 4.92
N GLN A 126 -23.25 -32.08 4.27
CA GLN A 126 -24.27 -32.99 3.73
C GLN A 126 -23.71 -33.84 2.59
N LEU A 127 -22.98 -33.23 1.65
CA LEU A 127 -22.36 -33.95 0.53
C LEU A 127 -21.32 -34.96 1.01
N GLU A 128 -20.52 -34.62 2.02
CA GLU A 128 -19.55 -35.55 2.64
C GLU A 128 -20.26 -36.75 3.29
N ALA A 129 -21.39 -36.53 3.96
CA ALA A 129 -22.19 -37.60 4.53
C ALA A 129 -22.82 -38.50 3.46
N GLU A 130 -23.34 -37.92 2.37
CA GLU A 130 -23.86 -38.67 1.22
C GLU A 130 -22.77 -39.52 0.56
N LEU A 131 -21.57 -38.96 0.37
CA LEU A 131 -20.42 -39.67 -0.18
C LEU A 131 -20.00 -40.84 0.73
N ALA A 132 -19.95 -40.63 2.04
CA ALA A 132 -19.64 -41.67 3.01
C ALA A 132 -20.68 -42.81 3.00
N ALA A 133 -21.97 -42.48 2.91
CA ALA A 133 -23.05 -43.46 2.82
C ALA A 133 -23.01 -44.26 1.50
N ALA A 134 -22.71 -43.59 0.38
CA ALA A 134 -22.61 -44.25 -0.94
C ALA A 134 -21.43 -45.23 -1.02
N THR A 135 -20.30 -44.86 -0.40
CA THR A 135 -19.08 -45.70 -0.37
C THR A 135 -19.18 -46.89 0.61
N GLN A 136 -20.04 -46.81 1.63
CA GLN A 136 -20.33 -47.96 2.51
C GLN A 136 -21.27 -48.98 1.86
N LYS A 137 -22.17 -48.57 0.97
CA LYS A 137 -23.07 -49.47 0.22
C LYS A 137 -22.40 -50.25 -0.90
N THR A 138 -21.18 -49.87 -1.29
CA THR A 138 -20.39 -50.49 -2.36
C THR A 138 -19.31 -51.46 -1.86
N LYS A 139 -19.27 -51.72 -0.54
CA LYS A 139 -18.53 -52.83 0.08
C LYS A 139 -19.50 -53.90 0.57
#